data_AF-A0A383VQE6-F1
#
_entry.id   AF-A0A383VQE6-F1
#
_cell.length_a   1.000
_cell.length_b   1.000
_cell.length_c   1.000
_cell.angle_alpha   90.00
_cell.angle_beta   90.00
_cell.angle_gamma   90.00
#
_symmetry.space_group_name_H-M   'P 1'
#
loop_
_entity.id
_entity.type
_entity.pdbx_description
1 polymer ?
#
loop_
_entity_poly.entity_id
_entity_poly.type
_entity_poly.pdbx_seq_one_letter_code
_entity_poly.pdbx_strand_id
1 'polypeptide(L)'
;MDEVLQEVKQEHKLHHVETVDKGQPVIDPDVHLRTFDKQGLLSSIEAGVPLKHVDTVDKSQPVIEPDVHVQPNNHKELLQEVRAAAAHAALVCEVHAVSDAAGAGDGDEDVEASPIVAQLKHVETADKGQPALDPNAHVGKWDKEGFLQEVAAPHSLRHVEPSQVHDASRPAIPADAHVGENPAKAVLEAIAHGEVPQLRHVEAPQ
;
A
#
# COMPACT_ATOMS: atom_id res chain seq x y z
N MET A 1 -0.37 -52.83 -60.91
CA MET A 1 -0.67 -52.41 -59.53
C MET A 1 -0.17 -53.44 -58.52
N ASP A 2 -0.50 -54.72 -58.70
CA ASP A 2 -0.09 -55.79 -57.77
C ASP A 2 1.44 -56.02 -57.70
N GLU A 3 2.15 -55.80 -58.80
CA GLU A 3 3.61 -55.97 -58.89
C GLU A 3 4.35 -54.91 -58.06
N VAL A 4 3.91 -53.65 -58.12
CA VAL A 4 4.44 -52.55 -57.30
C VAL A 4 4.17 -52.78 -55.81
N LEU A 5 3.00 -53.35 -55.48
CA LEU A 5 2.65 -53.71 -54.10
C LEU A 5 3.50 -54.87 -53.55
N GLN A 6 4.04 -55.74 -54.40
CA GLN A 6 5.00 -56.78 -54.01
C GLN A 6 6.40 -56.19 -53.80
N GLU A 7 6.82 -55.26 -54.64
CA GLU A 7 8.13 -54.61 -54.55
C GLU A 7 8.28 -53.75 -53.29
N VAL A 8 7.22 -53.05 -52.85
CA VAL A 8 7.23 -52.28 -51.59
C VAL A 8 7.30 -53.18 -50.34
N LYS A 9 6.83 -54.44 -50.44
CA LYS A 9 6.93 -55.42 -49.34
C LYS A 9 8.31 -56.04 -49.20
N GLN A 10 9.18 -55.91 -50.20
CA GLN A 10 10.54 -56.41 -50.14
C GLN A 10 11.42 -55.40 -49.37
N GLU A 11 12.31 -55.92 -48.53
CA GLU A 11 13.22 -55.08 -47.74
C GLU A 11 14.27 -54.44 -48.66
N HIS A 12 14.12 -53.15 -48.93
CA HIS A 12 15.08 -52.39 -49.72
C HIS A 12 16.26 -51.98 -48.84
N LYS A 13 17.47 -52.40 -49.23
CA LYS A 13 18.71 -52.04 -48.54
C LYS A 13 19.10 -50.60 -48.92
N LEU A 14 18.59 -49.64 -48.17
CA LEU A 14 18.97 -48.24 -48.34
C LEU A 14 20.46 -48.05 -48.03
N HIS A 15 21.13 -47.23 -48.84
CA HIS A 15 22.50 -46.84 -48.57
C HIS A 15 22.55 -45.99 -47.29
N HIS A 16 23.47 -46.32 -46.38
CA HIS A 16 23.77 -45.46 -45.25
C HIS A 16 24.39 -44.16 -45.77
N VAL A 17 23.75 -43.03 -45.50
CA VAL A 17 24.29 -41.71 -45.79
C VAL A 17 24.73 -41.11 -44.46
N GLU A 18 26.04 -40.98 -44.27
CA GLU A 18 26.58 -40.19 -43.16
C GLU A 18 26.34 -38.72 -43.48
N THR A 19 25.42 -38.11 -42.74
CA THR A 19 25.21 -36.66 -42.81
C THR A 19 26.19 -35.99 -41.86
N VAL A 20 27.06 -35.14 -42.40
CA VAL A 20 27.90 -34.26 -41.58
C VAL A 20 27.03 -33.09 -41.15
N ASP A 21 26.57 -33.10 -39.89
CA ASP A 21 25.80 -32.01 -39.31
C ASP A 21 26.67 -30.75 -39.18
N LYS A 22 26.48 -29.82 -40.12
CA LYS A 22 27.13 -28.50 -40.10
C LYS A 22 26.44 -27.51 -39.15
N GLY A 23 25.43 -27.94 -38.41
CA GLY A 23 24.69 -27.12 -37.44
C GLY A 23 25.39 -26.96 -36.10
N GLN A 24 26.45 -27.73 -35.82
CA GLN A 24 27.22 -27.53 -34.60
C GLN A 24 27.96 -26.19 -34.66
N PRO A 25 27.81 -25.32 -33.64
CA PRO A 25 28.53 -24.06 -33.58
C PRO A 25 30.04 -24.35 -33.51
N VAL A 26 30.74 -23.97 -34.58
CA VAL A 26 32.20 -24.05 -34.65
C VAL A 26 32.76 -22.89 -33.85
N ILE A 27 33.45 -23.20 -32.76
CA ILE A 27 34.20 -22.22 -31.98
C ILE A 27 35.56 -22.07 -32.64
N ASP A 28 35.91 -20.85 -33.06
CA ASP A 28 37.20 -20.55 -33.67
C ASP A 28 38.35 -20.97 -32.72
N PRO A 29 39.46 -21.50 -33.25
CA PRO A 29 40.59 -21.95 -32.43
C PRO A 29 41.25 -20.82 -31.63
N ASP A 30 41.02 -19.56 -32.02
CA ASP A 30 41.50 -18.36 -31.34
C ASP A 30 40.56 -17.88 -30.21
N VAL A 31 39.42 -18.56 -29.98
CA VAL A 31 38.47 -18.22 -28.92
C VAL A 31 38.90 -18.88 -27.61
N HIS A 32 39.50 -18.08 -26.73
CA HIS A 32 39.84 -18.52 -25.38
C HIS A 32 38.61 -18.44 -24.45
N LEU A 33 37.93 -19.56 -24.26
CA LEU A 33 36.93 -19.70 -23.20
C LEU A 33 37.63 -19.74 -21.85
N ARG A 34 37.38 -18.74 -21.01
CA ARG A 34 37.84 -18.77 -19.63
C ARG A 34 36.98 -19.76 -18.84
N THR A 35 37.62 -20.75 -18.23
CA THR A 35 36.95 -21.62 -17.28
C THR A 35 36.61 -20.83 -16.02
N PHE A 36 35.33 -20.84 -15.65
CA PHE A 36 34.88 -20.23 -14.39
C PHE A 36 35.13 -21.22 -13.24
N ASP A 37 36.08 -20.89 -12.36
CA ASP A 37 36.34 -21.68 -11.16
C ASP A 37 35.27 -21.40 -10.09
N LYS A 38 34.14 -22.08 -10.24
CA LYS A 38 33.05 -22.04 -9.26
C LYS A 38 33.49 -22.56 -7.89
N GLN A 39 34.39 -23.54 -7.85
CA GLN A 39 34.79 -24.18 -6.60
C GLN A 39 35.67 -23.23 -5.78
N GLY A 40 36.65 -22.58 -6.40
CA GLY A 40 37.49 -21.57 -5.75
C GLY A 40 36.68 -20.37 -5.24
N LEU A 41 35.66 -19.93 -5.99
CA LEU A 41 34.74 -18.89 -5.53
C LEU A 41 33.96 -19.34 -4.28
N LEU A 42 33.37 -20.54 -4.29
CA LEU A 42 32.61 -21.05 -3.15
C LEU A 42 33.48 -21.22 -1.91
N SER A 43 34.69 -21.75 -2.07
CA SER A 43 35.66 -21.86 -0.97
C SER A 43 36.07 -20.49 -0.41
N SER A 44 36.15 -19.46 -1.24
CA SER A 44 36.46 -18.09 -0.80
C SER A 44 35.30 -17.46 -0.02
N ILE A 45 34.06 -17.78 -0.39
CA ILE A 45 32.85 -17.35 0.34
C ILE A 45 32.77 -18.06 1.70
N GLU A 46 33.01 -19.37 1.72
CA GLU A 46 33.03 -20.18 2.96
C GLU A 46 34.15 -19.74 3.92
N ALA A 47 35.32 -19.38 3.40
CA ALA A 47 36.42 -18.84 4.21
C ALA A 47 36.06 -17.48 4.85
N GLY A 48 35.20 -16.70 4.19
CA GLY A 48 34.77 -15.38 4.64
C GLY A 48 35.87 -14.31 4.50
N VAL A 49 35.44 -13.05 4.33
CA VAL A 49 36.34 -11.89 4.28
C VAL A 49 35.93 -10.92 5.39
N PRO A 50 36.86 -10.44 6.24
CA PRO A 50 36.54 -9.45 7.24
C PRO A 50 36.14 -8.13 6.57
N LEU A 51 34.87 -7.78 6.71
CA LEU A 51 34.37 -6.48 6.26
C LEU A 51 34.75 -5.41 7.28
N LYS A 52 35.06 -4.21 6.79
CA LYS A 52 35.32 -3.05 7.65
C LYS A 52 34.00 -2.62 8.29
N HIS A 53 34.00 -2.42 9.61
CA HIS A 53 32.89 -1.78 10.30
C HIS A 53 32.72 -0.35 9.75
N VAL A 54 31.49 0.02 9.46
CA VAL A 54 31.12 1.40 9.11
C VAL A 54 30.10 1.85 10.12
N ASP A 55 30.41 2.92 10.85
CA ASP A 55 29.46 3.55 11.76
C ASP A 55 28.36 4.21 10.92
N THR A 56 27.15 3.67 10.99
CA THR A 56 25.99 4.28 10.35
C THR A 56 25.39 5.31 11.30
N VAL A 57 25.27 6.56 10.82
CA VAL A 57 24.52 7.60 11.52
C VAL A 57 23.07 7.51 11.05
N ASP A 58 22.23 6.87 11.87
CA ASP A 58 20.79 6.81 11.64
C ASP A 58 20.16 8.19 11.89
N LYS A 59 19.81 8.88 10.80
CA LYS A 59 19.11 10.17 10.83
C LYS A 59 17.59 10.04 10.71
N SER A 60 17.05 8.81 10.79
CA SER A 60 15.60 8.59 10.68
C SER A 60 14.85 8.94 11.96
N GLN A 61 15.54 9.10 13.09
CA GLN A 61 14.89 9.51 14.32
C GLN A 61 14.40 10.96 14.21
N PRO A 62 13.13 11.23 14.57
CA PRO A 62 12.61 12.59 14.58
C PRO A 62 13.36 13.42 15.61
N VAL A 63 14.06 14.45 15.14
CA VAL A 63 14.79 15.40 16.00
C VAL A 63 13.79 16.45 16.48
N ILE A 64 13.52 16.47 17.79
CA ILE A 64 12.77 17.54 18.43
C ILE A 64 13.75 18.66 18.76
N GLU A 65 13.53 19.83 18.18
CA GLU A 65 14.33 21.02 18.45
C GLU A 65 14.21 21.41 19.94
N PRO A 66 15.27 21.96 20.57
CA PRO A 66 15.29 22.23 22.00
C PRO A 66 14.23 23.25 22.47
N ASP A 67 13.62 23.99 21.54
CA ASP A 67 12.56 24.97 21.81
C ASP A 67 11.14 24.39 21.63
N VAL A 68 11.02 23.16 21.10
CA VAL A 68 9.72 22.52 20.85
C VAL A 68 9.24 21.78 22.09
N HIS A 69 8.21 22.34 22.73
CA HIS A 69 7.59 21.76 23.92
C HIS A 69 6.37 20.92 23.53
N VAL A 70 6.52 19.58 23.53
CA VAL A 70 5.41 18.65 23.34
C VAL A 70 4.66 18.49 24.67
N GLN A 71 3.44 19.00 24.74
CA GLN A 71 2.60 18.85 25.93
C GLN A 71 2.09 17.41 26.08
N PRO A 72 1.98 16.89 27.31
CA PRO A 72 1.40 15.58 27.55
C PRO A 72 -0.07 15.56 27.12
N ASN A 73 -0.44 14.53 26.38
CA ASN A 73 -1.79 14.42 25.84
C ASN A 73 -2.80 14.11 26.96
N ASN A 74 -3.92 14.82 27.02
CA ASN A 74 -4.90 14.73 28.10
C ASN A 74 -5.88 13.54 27.96
N HIS A 75 -5.33 12.39 27.57
CA HIS A 75 -6.11 11.20 27.25
C HIS A 75 -6.90 10.66 28.45
N LYS A 76 -6.41 10.90 29.67
CA LYS A 76 -7.05 10.44 30.90
C LYS A 76 -8.41 11.11 31.12
N GLU A 77 -8.51 12.41 30.90
CA GLU A 77 -9.75 13.15 31.07
C GLU A 77 -10.76 12.79 29.96
N LEU A 78 -10.30 12.66 28.72
CA LEU A 78 -11.13 12.18 27.61
C LEU A 78 -11.74 10.80 27.90
N LEU A 79 -10.94 9.86 28.43
CA LEU A 79 -11.46 8.54 28.80
C LEU A 79 -12.49 8.59 29.94
N GLN A 80 -12.37 9.55 30.86
CA GLN A 80 -13.36 9.75 31.92
C GLN A 80 -14.68 10.29 31.34
N GLU A 81 -14.59 11.25 30.41
CA GLU A 81 -15.75 11.81 29.71
C GLU A 81 -16.50 10.74 28.89
N VAL A 82 -15.78 9.93 28.11
CA VAL A 82 -16.39 8.86 27.31
C VAL A 82 -17.10 7.84 28.20
N ARG A 83 -16.52 7.50 29.36
CA ARG A 83 -17.16 6.61 30.33
C ARG A 83 -18.42 7.24 30.94
N ALA A 84 -18.38 8.52 31.27
CA ALA A 84 -19.53 9.25 31.78
C ALA A 84 -20.66 9.34 30.74
N ALA A 85 -20.32 9.63 29.48
CA ALA A 85 -21.26 9.66 28.37
C ALA A 85 -21.89 8.29 28.09
N ALA A 86 -21.10 7.21 28.16
CA ALA A 86 -21.60 5.85 28.04
C ALA A 86 -22.57 5.47 29.18
N ALA A 87 -22.27 5.89 30.42
CA ALA A 87 -23.15 5.68 31.56
C ALA A 87 -24.47 6.46 31.42
N HIS A 88 -24.41 7.70 30.93
CA HIS A 88 -25.60 8.50 30.65
C HIS A 88 -26.45 7.88 29.53
N ALA A 89 -25.83 7.41 28.45
CA ALA A 89 -26.54 6.73 27.37
C ALA A 89 -27.25 5.46 27.84
N ALA A 90 -26.63 4.67 28.73
CA ALA A 90 -27.25 3.49 29.32
C ALA A 90 -28.49 3.85 30.16
N LEU A 91 -28.40 4.88 31.00
CA LEU A 91 -29.54 5.38 31.79
C LEU A 91 -30.68 5.91 30.91
N VAL A 92 -30.36 6.61 29.82
CA VAL A 92 -31.36 7.12 28.87
C VAL A 92 -32.08 5.98 28.15
N CYS A 93 -31.37 4.93 27.74
CA CYS A 93 -31.97 3.73 27.16
C CYS A 93 -32.89 3.00 28.15
N GLU A 94 -32.50 2.90 29.41
CA GLU A 94 -33.31 2.25 30.45
C GLU A 94 -34.59 3.04 30.75
N VAL A 95 -34.53 4.38 30.81
CA VAL A 95 -35.72 5.23 30.97
C VAL A 95 -36.67 5.12 29.76
N HIS A 96 -36.14 5.06 28.53
CA HIS A 96 -36.97 4.87 27.33
C HIS A 96 -37.66 3.51 27.32
N ALA A 97 -37.00 2.44 27.77
CA ALA A 97 -37.59 1.10 27.82
C ALA A 97 -38.75 0.99 28.83
N VAL A 98 -38.72 1.76 29.93
CA VAL A 98 -39.80 1.78 30.93
C VAL A 98 -41.01 2.60 30.45
N SER A 99 -40.80 3.63 29.64
CA SER A 99 -41.90 4.41 29.04
C SER A 99 -42.69 3.65 27.96
N ASP A 100 -42.07 2.69 27.27
CA ASP A 100 -42.76 1.86 26.26
C ASP A 100 -43.52 0.66 26.87
N ALA A 101 -43.16 0.23 28.08
CA ALA A 101 -43.81 -0.91 28.76
C ALA A 101 -45.15 -0.55 29.43
N ALA A 102 -45.49 0.74 29.56
CA ALA A 102 -46.75 1.19 30.19
C ALA A 102 -47.92 1.35 29.19
N GLY A 103 -47.72 0.99 27.92
CA GLY A 103 -48.69 1.23 26.85
C GLY A 103 -48.87 0.08 25.87
N ALA A 104 -49.27 -1.11 26.33
CA ALA A 104 -49.90 -2.10 25.44
C ALA A 104 -50.78 -3.06 26.25
N GLY A 105 -52.05 -2.68 26.41
CA GLY A 105 -53.11 -3.60 26.81
C GLY A 105 -53.66 -4.35 25.60
N ASP A 106 -53.99 -5.62 25.83
CA ASP A 106 -55.01 -6.44 25.17
C ASP A 106 -54.93 -6.60 23.64
N GLY A 107 -54.51 -7.78 23.19
CA GLY A 107 -54.50 -8.18 21.79
C GLY A 107 -54.03 -9.62 21.61
N ASP A 108 -54.92 -10.54 21.94
CA ASP A 108 -54.94 -11.97 21.65
C ASP A 108 -54.86 -12.21 20.12
N GLU A 109 -53.79 -12.82 19.59
CA GLU A 109 -53.81 -13.69 18.39
C GLU A 109 -52.53 -14.58 18.34
N ASP A 110 -52.75 -15.89 18.38
CA ASP A 110 -51.76 -16.94 18.10
C ASP A 110 -51.14 -16.75 16.70
N VAL A 111 -49.85 -16.38 16.63
CA VAL A 111 -49.08 -16.42 15.37
C VAL A 111 -47.88 -17.34 15.53
N GLU A 112 -48.09 -18.58 15.08
CA GLU A 112 -47.09 -19.62 14.81
C GLU A 112 -45.79 -19.03 14.25
N ALA A 113 -44.69 -19.23 14.98
CA ALA A 113 -43.34 -18.85 14.59
C ALA A 113 -42.84 -19.74 13.43
N SER A 114 -43.27 -19.41 12.22
CA SER A 114 -42.65 -19.91 10.99
C SER A 114 -41.36 -19.14 10.74
N PRO A 115 -40.19 -19.79 10.61
CA PRO A 115 -38.96 -19.08 10.25
C PRO A 115 -39.13 -18.54 8.83
N ILE A 116 -39.18 -17.22 8.70
CA ILE A 116 -39.13 -16.53 7.41
C ILE A 116 -37.73 -16.77 6.85
N VAL A 117 -37.54 -17.88 6.14
CA VAL A 117 -36.36 -18.11 5.31
C VAL A 117 -36.54 -17.22 4.08
N ALA A 118 -36.16 -15.95 4.23
CA ALA A 118 -36.10 -15.03 3.11
C ALA A 118 -35.07 -15.58 2.11
N GLN A 119 -35.57 -16.26 1.07
CA GLN A 119 -34.75 -16.66 -0.06
C GLN A 119 -34.37 -15.39 -0.83
N LEU A 120 -33.23 -14.81 -0.45
CA LEU A 120 -32.62 -13.69 -1.16
C LEU A 120 -32.27 -14.15 -2.57
N LYS A 121 -32.87 -13.52 -3.57
CA LYS A 121 -32.57 -13.78 -4.98
C LYS A 121 -31.19 -13.24 -5.29
N HIS A 122 -30.33 -14.08 -5.85
CA HIS A 122 -29.06 -13.63 -6.43
C HIS A 122 -29.38 -12.66 -7.56
N VAL A 123 -28.99 -11.40 -7.41
CA VAL A 123 -28.99 -10.41 -8.50
C VAL A 123 -27.54 -10.35 -8.99
N GLU A 124 -27.28 -10.90 -10.16
CA GLU A 124 -26.02 -10.64 -10.86
C GLU A 124 -26.02 -9.17 -11.27
N THR A 125 -25.35 -8.34 -10.47
CA THR A 125 -24.96 -7.01 -10.92
C THR A 125 -23.82 -7.18 -11.92
N ALA A 126 -24.07 -6.85 -13.18
CA ALA A 126 -23.00 -6.71 -14.16
C ALA A 126 -21.91 -5.80 -13.57
N ASP A 127 -20.69 -6.32 -13.44
CA ASP A 127 -19.54 -5.60 -12.92
C ASP A 127 -19.24 -4.41 -13.84
N LYS A 128 -19.67 -3.22 -13.42
CA LYS A 128 -19.39 -1.96 -14.11
C LYS A 128 -17.97 -1.44 -13.81
N GLY A 129 -17.17 -2.19 -13.07
CA GLY A 129 -15.80 -1.84 -12.70
C GLY A 129 -14.77 -2.05 -13.81
N GLN A 130 -15.14 -2.74 -14.90
CA GLN A 130 -14.24 -2.87 -16.04
C GLN A 130 -14.10 -1.51 -16.75
N PRO A 131 -12.88 -0.94 -16.83
CA PRO A 131 -12.68 0.32 -17.54
C PRO A 131 -13.08 0.14 -19.00
N ALA A 132 -13.91 1.05 -19.51
CA ALA A 132 -14.33 1.06 -20.90
C ALA A 132 -13.11 1.33 -21.79
N LEU A 133 -12.48 0.26 -22.29
CA LEU A 133 -11.41 0.34 -23.27
C LEU A 133 -12.04 0.69 -24.62
N ASP A 134 -11.57 1.77 -25.25
CA ASP A 134 -11.93 2.10 -26.63
C ASP A 134 -11.59 0.89 -27.53
N PRO A 135 -12.49 0.41 -28.41
CA PRO A 135 -12.18 -0.67 -29.35
C PRO A 135 -11.01 -0.36 -30.30
N ASN A 136 -10.62 0.92 -30.43
CA ASN A 136 -9.42 1.37 -31.11
C ASN A 136 -8.23 1.66 -30.18
N ALA A 137 -8.34 1.39 -28.87
CA ALA A 137 -7.20 1.48 -27.95
C ALA A 137 -6.21 0.33 -28.24
N HIS A 138 -5.10 0.68 -28.86
CA HIS A 138 -3.97 -0.21 -29.07
C HIS A 138 -2.82 0.27 -28.18
N VAL A 139 -2.43 -0.56 -27.21
CA VAL A 139 -1.12 -0.41 -26.60
C VAL A 139 -0.09 -0.82 -27.64
N GLY A 140 0.85 0.08 -27.95
CA GLY A 140 1.94 -0.22 -28.88
C GLY A 140 2.69 -1.49 -28.44
N LYS A 141 3.28 -2.21 -29.40
CA LYS A 141 4.14 -3.35 -29.06
C LYS A 141 5.29 -2.84 -28.20
N TRP A 142 5.41 -3.37 -26.99
CA TRP A 142 6.54 -3.07 -26.12
C TRP A 142 7.81 -3.72 -26.68
N ASP A 143 8.77 -2.89 -27.08
CA ASP A 143 10.12 -3.35 -27.39
C ASP A 143 10.92 -3.60 -26.10
N LYS A 144 10.71 -4.79 -25.54
CA LYS A 144 11.42 -5.23 -24.33
C LYS A 144 12.92 -5.43 -24.60
N GLU A 145 13.29 -5.86 -25.80
CA GLU A 145 14.67 -6.15 -26.16
C GLU A 145 15.49 -4.88 -26.33
N GLY A 146 14.96 -3.88 -27.05
CA GLY A 146 15.58 -2.56 -27.17
C GLY A 146 15.73 -1.87 -25.80
N PHE A 147 14.70 -1.94 -24.95
CA PHE A 147 14.77 -1.39 -23.59
C PHE A 147 15.85 -2.07 -22.74
N LEU A 148 15.93 -3.40 -22.76
CA LEU A 148 16.95 -4.12 -22.01
C LEU A 148 18.37 -3.83 -22.54
N GLN A 149 18.51 -3.63 -23.84
CA GLN A 149 19.78 -3.26 -24.48
C GLN A 149 20.20 -1.84 -24.10
N GLU A 150 19.26 -0.90 -24.03
CA GLU A 150 19.49 0.45 -23.53
C GLU A 150 19.94 0.43 -22.07
N VAL A 151 19.21 -0.26 -21.18
CA VAL A 151 19.58 -0.34 -19.75
C VAL A 151 20.94 -1.01 -19.53
N ALA A 152 21.29 -2.02 -20.34
CA ALA A 152 22.57 -2.70 -20.25
C ALA A 152 23.75 -1.88 -20.80
N ALA A 153 23.50 -0.88 -21.65
CA ALA A 153 24.55 -0.05 -22.20
C ALA A 153 25.16 0.89 -21.13
N PRO A 154 26.48 1.12 -21.15
CA PRO A 154 27.13 1.99 -20.19
C PRO A 154 26.74 3.45 -20.45
N HIS A 155 25.97 4.02 -19.53
CA HIS A 155 25.59 5.43 -19.54
C HIS A 155 26.42 6.21 -18.52
N SER A 156 26.97 7.35 -18.95
CA SER A 156 27.61 8.30 -18.04
C SER A 156 26.53 9.19 -17.43
N LEU A 157 26.23 8.96 -16.15
CA LEU A 157 25.41 9.88 -15.38
C LEU A 157 26.18 11.19 -15.18
N ARG A 158 25.51 12.33 -15.35
CA ARG A 158 26.12 13.62 -15.00
C ARG A 158 26.26 13.66 -13.48
N HIS A 159 27.45 13.99 -13.00
CA HIS A 159 27.63 14.36 -11.60
C HIS A 159 26.87 15.67 -11.38
N VAL A 160 25.91 15.64 -10.45
CA VAL A 160 25.21 16.84 -10.01
C VAL A 160 25.95 17.34 -8.78
N GLU A 161 26.53 18.53 -8.87
CA GLU A 161 27.18 19.14 -7.72
C GLU A 161 26.14 19.34 -6.59
N PRO A 162 26.51 19.21 -5.31
CA PRO A 162 25.58 19.39 -4.19
C PRO A 162 24.83 20.73 -4.22
N SER A 163 25.43 21.76 -4.83
CA SER A 163 24.82 23.08 -5.03
C SER A 163 23.67 23.13 -6.05
N GLN A 164 23.50 22.08 -6.85
CA GLN A 164 22.45 21.94 -7.87
C GLN A 164 21.31 21.02 -7.41
N VAL A 165 21.42 20.44 -6.21
CA VAL A 165 20.36 19.67 -5.57
C VAL A 165 19.41 20.65 -4.89
N HIS A 166 18.32 20.99 -5.58
CA HIS A 166 17.22 21.75 -4.99
C HIS A 166 16.20 20.77 -4.38
N ASP A 167 16.29 20.57 -3.06
CA ASP A 167 15.27 19.85 -2.33
C ASP A 167 13.99 20.70 -2.21
N ALA A 168 13.07 20.49 -3.14
CA ALA A 168 11.77 21.17 -3.16
C ALA A 168 10.73 20.50 -2.25
N SER A 169 11.10 19.48 -1.46
CA SER A 169 10.15 18.76 -0.59
C SER A 169 9.75 19.55 0.66
N ARG A 170 10.52 20.59 1.02
CA ARG A 170 10.19 21.46 2.15
C ARG A 170 9.12 22.48 1.74
N PRO A 171 8.01 22.61 2.48
CA PRO A 171 7.05 23.68 2.25
C PRO A 171 7.76 25.04 2.43
N ALA A 172 7.80 25.83 1.35
CA ALA A 172 8.41 27.15 1.33
C ALA A 172 7.47 28.15 2.01
N ILE A 173 7.75 28.47 3.27
CA ILE A 173 7.11 29.58 3.97
C ILE A 173 7.87 30.85 3.53
N PRO A 174 7.23 31.82 2.85
CA PRO A 174 7.91 33.03 2.41
C PRO A 174 8.32 33.88 3.63
N ALA A 175 9.40 34.66 3.50
CA ALA A 175 10.01 35.37 4.62
C ALA A 175 9.10 36.46 5.25
N ASP A 176 8.06 36.86 4.52
CA ASP A 176 7.01 37.80 4.93
C ASP A 176 5.72 37.10 5.39
N ALA A 177 5.71 35.77 5.49
CA ALA A 177 4.58 35.04 6.05
C ALA A 177 4.42 35.34 7.54
N HIS A 178 3.43 36.17 7.87
CA HIS A 178 3.02 36.40 9.24
C HIS A 178 1.87 35.45 9.60
N VAL A 179 2.15 34.49 10.47
CA VAL A 179 1.10 33.73 11.16
C VAL A 179 0.56 34.64 12.26
N GLY A 180 -0.72 35.01 12.17
CA GLY A 180 -1.36 35.85 13.19
C GLY A 180 -1.32 35.20 14.57
N GLU A 181 -1.34 36.02 15.63
CA GLU A 181 -1.39 35.50 16.99
C GLU A 181 -2.65 34.66 17.21
N ASN A 182 -2.49 33.55 17.93
CA ASN A 182 -3.61 32.66 18.22
C ASN A 182 -4.64 33.38 19.11
N PRO A 183 -5.89 33.58 18.65
CA PRO A 183 -6.92 34.27 19.42
C PRO A 183 -7.28 33.56 20.73
N ALA A 184 -6.94 32.27 20.86
CA ALA A 184 -7.14 31.53 22.11
C ALA A 184 -6.39 32.16 23.29
N LYS A 185 -5.24 32.82 23.08
CA LYS A 185 -4.53 33.51 24.16
C LYS A 185 -5.36 34.65 24.75
N ALA A 186 -5.89 35.52 23.88
CA ALA A 186 -6.76 36.61 24.30
C ALA A 186 -8.05 36.12 24.98
N VAL A 187 -8.63 35.03 24.50
CA VAL A 187 -9.81 34.41 25.12
C VAL A 187 -9.49 33.86 26.51
N LEU A 188 -8.34 33.19 26.67
CA LEU A 188 -7.92 32.64 27.97
C LEU A 188 -7.61 33.76 28.98
N GLU A 189 -6.99 34.85 28.55
CA GLU A 189 -6.78 36.04 29.38
C GLU A 189 -8.11 36.68 29.79
N ALA A 190 -9.06 36.84 28.86
CA ALA A 190 -10.39 37.36 29.17
C ALA A 190 -11.17 36.47 30.16
N ILE A 191 -11.01 35.14 30.07
CA ILE A 191 -11.58 34.19 31.05
C ILE A 191 -10.89 34.33 32.40
N ALA A 192 -9.55 34.44 32.43
CA ALA A 192 -8.78 34.61 33.67
C ALA A 192 -9.12 35.93 34.38
N HIS A 193 -9.36 37.00 33.62
CA HIS A 193 -9.76 38.31 34.14
C HIS A 193 -11.28 38.46 34.37
N GLY A 194 -12.07 37.44 34.05
CA GLY A 194 -13.53 37.45 34.26
C GLY A 194 -14.28 38.45 33.38
N GLU A 195 -13.66 38.91 32.29
CA GLU A 195 -14.20 39.90 31.34
C GLU A 195 -15.27 39.33 30.41
N VAL A 196 -15.44 38.01 30.42
CA VAL A 196 -16.52 37.31 29.73
C VAL A 196 -17.89 37.63 30.37
N PRO A 197 -18.97 37.74 29.57
CA PRO A 197 -20.31 38.03 30.08
C PRO A 197 -20.73 37.02 31.14
N GLN A 198 -20.82 37.50 32.38
CA GLN A 198 -21.22 36.67 33.51
C GLN A 198 -22.66 36.18 33.32
N LEU A 199 -22.91 34.91 33.65
CA LEU A 199 -24.25 34.33 33.58
C LEU A 199 -25.18 35.12 34.52
N ARG A 200 -26.29 35.60 33.97
CA ARG A 200 -27.32 36.27 34.77
C ARG A 200 -28.04 35.23 35.62
N HIS A 201 -28.21 35.50 36.91
CA HIS A 201 -29.01 34.67 37.80
C HIS A 201 -30.45 34.63 37.29
N VAL A 202 -30.98 33.44 37.06
CA VAL A 202 -32.39 33.20 36.73
C VAL A 202 -33.00 32.48 37.93
N GLU A 203 -33.92 33.14 38.63
CA GLU A 203 -34.66 32.50 39.71
C GLU A 203 -35.58 31.42 39.14
N ALA A 204 -35.60 30.25 39.78
CA ALA A 204 -36.49 29.17 39.41
C ALA A 204 -37.95 29.58 39.62
N PRO A 205 -38.85 29.35 38.66
CA PRO A 205 -40.26 29.68 38.82
C PRO A 205 -40.87 28.87 39.98
N GLN A 206 -41.60 29.57 40.87
CA GLN A 206 -42.35 28.99 41.98
C GLN A 206 -43.57 28.20 41.51
#